data_AF-A0A9Y2EYH0-F1
#
_entry.id   AF-A0A9Y2EYH0-F1
#
_cell.length_a   1.000
_cell.length_b   1.000
_cell.length_c   1.000
_cell.angle_alpha   90.00
_cell.angle_beta   90.00
_cell.angle_gamma   90.00
#
_symmetry.space_group_name_H-M   'P 1'
#
loop_
_entity.id
_entity.type
_entity.pdbx_description
1 polymer ?
#
loop_
_entity_poly.entity_id
_entity_poly.type
_entity_poly.pdbx_seq_one_letter_code
_entity_poly.pdbx_strand_id
1 'polypeptide(L)'
;MRKSLLLATPLILLALPGCVRTVASVVTAPVRAGAQVVDWTTTSQDEADRNYGRKMREQEAREGRERKKADKERRRQCREAGYDNCD
;
A
#
# COMPACT_ATOMS: atom_id res chain seq x y z
N MET A 1 -4.39 6.34 53.04
CA MET A 1 -3.32 6.64 52.06
C MET A 1 -2.82 5.42 51.27
N ARG A 2 -2.90 4.18 51.79
CA ARG A 2 -2.46 2.97 51.05
C ARG A 2 -3.34 2.57 49.85
N LYS A 3 -4.65 2.86 49.90
CA LYS A 3 -5.60 2.51 48.81
C LYS A 3 -5.38 3.32 47.53
N SER A 4 -4.89 4.56 47.65
CA SER A 4 -4.58 5.44 46.50
C SER A 4 -3.37 4.95 45.69
N LEU A 5 -2.40 4.28 46.34
CA LEU A 5 -1.26 3.67 45.64
C LEU A 5 -1.68 2.47 44.78
N LEU A 6 -2.71 1.72 45.17
CA LEU A 6 -3.15 0.51 44.45
C LEU A 6 -3.88 0.84 43.13
N LEU A 7 -4.44 2.04 43.00
CA LEU A 7 -5.09 2.52 41.77
C LEU A 7 -4.13 3.16 40.75
N ALA A 8 -2.94 3.58 41.19
CA ALA A 8 -1.93 4.16 40.30
C ALA A 8 -1.10 3.10 39.55
N THR A 9 -0.99 1.89 40.10
CA THR A 9 -0.22 0.77 39.55
C THR A 9 -0.67 0.32 38.15
N PRO A 10 -1.97 0.09 37.85
CA PRO A 10 -2.39 -0.34 36.51
C PRO A 10 -2.21 0.76 35.45
N LEU A 11 -2.31 2.04 35.84
CA LEU A 11 -2.14 3.16 34.92
C LEU A 11 -0.69 3.27 34.43
N ILE A 12 0.27 2.99 35.32
CA ILE A 12 1.70 2.93 34.99
C ILE A 12 1.95 1.73 34.05
N LEU A 13 1.45 0.54 34.36
CA LEU A 13 1.60 -0.64 33.50
C LEU A 13 1.03 -0.48 32.07
N LEU A 14 -0.05 0.30 31.90
CA LEU A 14 -0.57 0.65 30.56
C LEU A 14 0.25 1.74 29.83
N ALA A 15 0.95 2.61 30.56
CA ALA A 15 1.76 3.67 29.97
C ALA A 15 3.16 3.18 29.52
N LEU A 16 3.73 2.17 30.18
CA LEU A 16 5.02 1.59 29.81
C LEU A 16 5.10 1.05 28.36
N PRO A 17 4.15 0.26 27.83
CA PRO A 17 4.26 -0.26 26.46
C PRO A 17 4.16 0.84 25.40
N GLY A 18 3.47 1.94 25.68
CA GLY A 18 3.40 3.12 24.81
C GLY A 18 4.75 3.82 24.70
N CYS A 19 5.45 4.03 25.82
CA CYS A 19 6.77 4.67 25.85
C CYS A 19 7.87 3.81 25.19
N VAL A 20 7.84 2.49 25.36
CA VAL A 20 8.84 1.61 24.74
C VAL A 20 8.70 1.63 23.21
N ARG A 21 7.47 1.69 22.69
CA ARG A 21 7.21 1.75 21.26
C ARG A 21 7.58 3.10 20.65
N THR A 22 7.41 4.21 21.37
CA THR A 22 7.82 5.54 20.91
C THR A 22 9.34 5.71 20.91
N VAL A 23 10.06 5.20 21.91
CA VAL A 23 11.53 5.22 21.92
C VAL A 23 12.07 4.34 20.79
N ALA A 24 11.53 3.13 20.60
CA ALA A 24 11.91 2.27 19.48
C ALA A 24 11.63 2.94 18.13
N SER A 25 10.51 3.63 17.97
CA SER A 25 10.20 4.35 16.72
C SER A 25 11.09 5.57 16.51
N VAL A 26 11.47 6.30 17.57
CA VAL A 26 12.38 7.45 17.47
C VAL A 26 13.81 7.02 17.16
N VAL A 27 14.27 5.90 17.73
CA VAL A 27 15.61 5.36 17.45
C VAL A 27 15.69 4.73 16.05
N THR A 28 14.60 4.10 15.59
CA THR A 28 14.55 3.50 14.24
C THR A 28 14.13 4.49 13.15
N ALA A 29 13.53 5.63 13.49
CA ALA A 29 13.19 6.70 12.55
C ALA A 29 14.39 7.20 11.72
N PRO A 30 15.56 7.56 12.30
CA PRO A 30 16.71 8.01 11.52
C PRO A 30 17.31 6.91 10.65
N VAL A 31 17.31 5.65 11.12
CA VAL A 31 17.78 4.51 10.30
C VAL A 31 16.86 4.30 9.10
N ARG A 32 15.54 4.37 9.29
CA ARG A 32 14.56 4.25 8.20
C ARG A 32 14.60 5.45 7.25
N ALA A 33 14.76 6.66 7.77
CA ALA A 33 14.88 7.87 6.97
C ALA A 33 16.19 7.85 6.16
N GLY A 34 17.31 7.48 6.77
CA GLY A 34 18.59 7.30 6.10
C GLY A 34 18.56 6.22 5.03
N ALA A 35 17.94 5.07 5.32
CA ALA A 35 17.76 3.99 4.34
C ALA A 35 16.89 4.43 3.15
N GLN A 36 15.83 5.20 3.37
CA GLN A 36 15.01 5.76 2.27
C GLN A 36 15.78 6.78 1.44
N VAL A 37 16.59 7.63 2.07
CA VAL A 37 17.45 8.60 1.35
C VAL A 37 18.52 7.87 0.54
N VAL A 38 19.12 6.81 1.09
CA VAL A 38 20.09 5.97 0.37
C VAL A 38 19.40 5.25 -0.79
N ASP A 39 18.23 4.65 -0.62
CA ASP A 39 17.51 4.01 -1.72
C ASP A 39 17.12 5.00 -2.83
N TRP A 40 16.73 6.22 -2.49
CA TRP A 40 16.46 7.29 -3.47
C TRP A 40 17.72 7.80 -4.18
N THR A 41 18.87 7.79 -3.51
CA THR A 41 20.13 8.27 -4.08
C THR A 41 20.93 7.16 -4.76
N THR A 42 20.67 5.89 -4.43
CA THR A 42 21.36 4.71 -4.96
C THR A 42 20.57 4.02 -6.06
N THR A 43 19.25 4.26 -6.18
CA THR A 43 18.53 3.92 -7.41
C THR A 43 18.97 4.89 -8.49
N SER A 44 19.84 4.41 -9.40
CA SER A 44 20.23 5.20 -10.56
C SER A 44 19.00 5.54 -11.38
N GLN A 45 18.93 6.76 -11.94
CA GLN A 45 17.80 7.20 -12.78
C GLN A 45 17.50 6.21 -13.92
N ASP A 46 18.51 5.49 -14.41
CA ASP A 46 18.38 4.41 -15.40
C ASP A 46 17.51 3.23 -14.93
N GLU A 47 17.64 2.81 -13.67
CA GLU A 47 16.87 1.70 -13.10
C GLU A 47 15.40 2.12 -12.88
N ALA A 48 15.22 3.36 -12.41
CA ALA A 48 13.91 3.96 -12.21
C ALA A 48 13.15 4.12 -13.54
N ASP A 49 13.81 4.59 -14.60
CA ASP A 49 13.21 4.79 -15.92
C ASP A 49 12.82 3.45 -16.58
N ARG A 50 13.67 2.42 -16.48
CA ARG A 50 13.34 1.06 -16.95
C ARG A 50 12.16 0.46 -16.22
N ASN A 51 12.07 0.65 -14.91
CA ASN A 51 10.96 0.15 -14.11
C ASN A 51 9.67 0.94 -14.42
N TYR A 52 9.78 2.26 -14.60
CA TYR A 52 8.67 3.10 -15.04
C TYR A 52 8.13 2.65 -16.41
N GLY A 53 8.99 2.47 -17.41
CA GLY A 53 8.59 1.97 -18.73
C GLY A 53 7.99 0.56 -18.72
N ARG A 54 8.38 -0.30 -17.76
CA ARG A 54 7.73 -1.60 -17.55
C ARG A 54 6.34 -1.45 -16.95
N LYS A 55 6.20 -0.62 -15.90
CA LYS A 55 4.91 -0.33 -15.24
C LYS A 55 3.90 0.28 -16.21
N MET A 56 4.34 1.21 -17.07
CA MET A 56 3.47 1.82 -18.09
C MET A 56 2.93 0.77 -19.07
N ARG A 57 3.79 -0.13 -19.59
CA ARG A 57 3.35 -1.23 -20.47
C ARG A 57 2.41 -2.21 -19.77
N GLU A 58 2.66 -2.52 -18.49
CA GLU A 58 1.78 -3.39 -17.70
C GLU A 58 0.41 -2.75 -17.46
N GLN A 59 0.39 -1.44 -17.19
CA GLN A 59 -0.82 -0.66 -17.03
C GLN A 59 -1.64 -0.64 -18.33
N GLU A 60 -1.02 -0.28 -19.45
CA GLU A 60 -1.69 -0.28 -20.77
C GLU A 60 -2.25 -1.67 -21.11
N ALA A 61 -1.47 -2.73 -20.87
CA ALA A 61 -1.92 -4.10 -21.10
C ALA A 61 -3.09 -4.48 -20.18
N ARG A 62 -3.09 -4.01 -18.93
CA ARG A 62 -4.20 -4.25 -18.00
C ARG A 62 -5.46 -3.51 -18.44
N GLU A 63 -5.36 -2.23 -18.75
CA GLU A 63 -6.48 -1.42 -19.26
C GLU A 63 -7.05 -2.01 -20.56
N GLY A 64 -6.19 -2.43 -21.48
CA GLY A 64 -6.61 -3.11 -22.72
C GLY A 64 -7.34 -4.43 -22.45
N ARG A 65 -6.89 -5.21 -21.46
CA ARG A 65 -7.58 -6.45 -21.04
C ARG A 65 -8.93 -6.15 -20.41
N GLU A 66 -9.03 -5.14 -19.55
CA GLU A 66 -10.27 -4.73 -18.91
C GLU A 66 -11.29 -4.23 -19.94
N ARG A 67 -10.86 -3.40 -20.92
CA ARG A 67 -11.71 -2.98 -22.05
C ARG A 67 -12.22 -4.17 -22.87
N LYS A 68 -11.33 -5.12 -23.22
CA LYS A 68 -11.73 -6.34 -23.95
C LYS A 68 -12.72 -7.20 -23.16
N LYS A 69 -12.54 -7.33 -21.85
CA LYS A 69 -13.47 -8.05 -20.97
C LYS A 69 -14.83 -7.36 -20.93
N ALA A 70 -14.85 -6.04 -20.75
CA ALA A 70 -16.09 -5.25 -20.76
C ALA A 70 -16.82 -5.36 -22.11
N ASP A 71 -16.08 -5.32 -23.22
CA ASP A 71 -16.63 -5.52 -24.56
C ASP A 71 -17.28 -6.89 -24.70
N LYS A 72 -16.54 -7.95 -24.32
CA LYS A 72 -17.04 -9.32 -24.37
C LYS A 72 -18.28 -9.53 -23.49
N GLU A 73 -18.28 -8.94 -22.30
CA GLU A 73 -19.41 -9.00 -21.37
C GLU A 73 -20.63 -8.28 -21.93
N ARG A 74 -20.46 -7.07 -22.50
CA ARG A 74 -21.52 -6.36 -23.20
C ARG A 74 -22.12 -7.20 -24.33
N ARG A 75 -21.28 -7.81 -25.18
CA ARG A 75 -21.74 -8.68 -26.27
C ARG A 75 -22.48 -9.90 -25.74
N ARG A 76 -22.01 -10.49 -24.64
CA ARG A 76 -22.65 -11.63 -23.99
C ARG A 76 -24.04 -11.26 -23.49
N GLN A 77 -24.17 -10.16 -22.75
CA GLN A 77 -25.45 -9.66 -22.25
C GLN A 77 -26.42 -9.34 -23.39
N CYS A 78 -25.93 -8.74 -24.47
CA CYS A 78 -26.72 -8.48 -25.67
C CYS A 78 -27.29 -9.78 -26.29
N ARG A 79 -26.47 -10.83 -26.39
CA ARG A 79 -26.92 -12.15 -26.88
C ARG A 79 -27.89 -12.83 -25.92
N GLU A 80 -27.63 -12.76 -24.62
CA GLU A 80 -28.52 -13.30 -23.59
C GLU A 80 -29.89 -12.58 -23.58
N ALA A 81 -29.92 -11.29 -23.91
CA ALA A 81 -31.15 -10.51 -24.07
C ALA A 81 -31.88 -10.77 -25.41
N GLY A 82 -31.35 -11.62 -26.29
CA GLY A 82 -32.00 -12.02 -27.54
C GLY A 82 -31.91 -11.00 -28.68
N TYR A 83 -30.95 -10.07 -28.63
CA TYR A 83 -30.69 -9.16 -29.75
C TYR A 83 -29.82 -9.84 -30.82
N ASP A 84 -30.19 -9.66 -32.08
CA ASP A 84 -29.44 -10.25 -33.22
C ASP A 84 -28.21 -9.42 -33.62
N ASN A 85 -28.16 -8.13 -33.21
CA ASN A 85 -27.07 -7.20 -33.52
C ASN A 85 -26.27 -6.87 -32.26
N CYS A 86 -25.20 -7.64 -32.01
CA CYS A 86 -24.37 -7.53 -30.80
C CYS A 86 -22.88 -7.28 -31.07
N ASP A 87 -22.56 -6.59 -32.17
CA ASP A 87 -21.17 -6.34 -32.60
C ASP A 87 -20.67 -4.91 -32.32
#